data_AF-A0A836CM77-F1
#
_entry.id   AF-A0A836CM77-F1
#
_cell.length_a   1.000
_cell.length_b   1.000
_cell.length_c   1.000
_cell.angle_alpha   90.00
_cell.angle_beta   90.00
_cell.angle_gamma   90.00
#
_symmetry.space_group_name_H-M   'P 1'
#
loop_
_entity.id
_entity.type
_entity.pdbx_description
1 polymer ?
#
loop_
_entity_poly.entity_id
_entity_poly.type
_entity_poly.pdbx_seq_one_letter_code
_entity_poly.pdbx_strand_id
1 'polypeptide(L)'
;MRTHMSFDDQRTLGDAFVRESCAQALGTRTEFPWGSDIPDLIFLNDVAPYASLLEPRDAWRAADLNFTAFMAEQVAGCADVPCAAAALNARAWALAAPPIAFVAAPPNALNSYAPLETLRRAQASCTGLAVFLVDALRAVGVPARVAGTPHWALGPRACPRGDADAPCGNHNWLEAWVPGRGWSFVDQRPADLSAPPPPLNTSWFYPAQSQLQIGDCENHTIFAASFADPRWLEGRGYWGGADARPARRFPMVWDWAADGVHAWDVSRVYAEEAAARAAAAAAAAAAAAAAAAAAAVE
;
A
#
# COMPACT_ATOMS: atom_id res chain seq x y z
N MET A 1 12.80 -13.61 8.29
CA MET A 1 11.70 -13.06 9.11
C MET A 1 12.16 -12.67 10.51
N ARG A 2 12.58 -13.61 11.39
CA ARG A 2 12.94 -13.30 12.80
C ARG A 2 13.86 -12.10 13.02
N THR A 3 14.91 -11.95 12.20
CA THR A 3 15.88 -10.84 12.29
C THR A 3 15.26 -9.44 12.16
N HIS A 4 14.09 -9.33 11.55
CA HIS A 4 13.42 -8.06 11.25
C HIS A 4 12.10 -7.88 12.00
N MET A 5 11.69 -8.85 12.82
CA MET A 5 10.53 -8.71 13.68
C MET A 5 10.80 -7.63 14.74
N SER A 6 9.75 -6.95 15.21
CA SER A 6 9.87 -6.02 16.34
C SER A 6 10.35 -6.77 17.59
N PHE A 7 10.93 -6.04 18.55
CA PHE A 7 11.41 -6.64 19.81
C PHE A 7 10.31 -7.43 20.53
N ASP A 8 9.09 -6.89 20.59
CA ASP A 8 7.96 -7.57 21.22
C ASP A 8 7.51 -8.80 20.43
N ASP A 9 7.45 -8.72 19.10
CA ASP A 9 7.09 -9.87 18.27
C ASP A 9 8.13 -10.99 18.39
N GLN A 10 9.43 -10.68 18.47
CA GLN A 10 10.49 -11.68 18.67
C GLN A 10 10.30 -12.46 19.97
N ARG A 11 9.81 -11.79 21.02
CA ARG A 11 9.62 -12.36 22.36
C ARG A 11 8.29 -13.09 22.53
N THR A 12 7.25 -12.64 21.83
CA THR A 12 5.87 -13.13 22.03
C THR A 12 5.43 -14.13 20.98
N LEU A 13 5.91 -14.03 19.74
CA LEU A 13 5.50 -14.91 18.66
C LEU A 13 6.33 -16.20 18.64
N GLY A 14 5.61 -17.30 18.82
CA GLY A 14 6.18 -18.64 18.82
C GLY A 14 6.72 -19.05 17.45
N ASP A 15 7.66 -19.98 17.49
CA ASP A 15 8.31 -20.55 16.32
C ASP A 15 7.33 -21.20 15.32
N ALA A 16 6.26 -21.82 15.82
CA ALA A 16 5.22 -22.43 14.97
C ALA A 16 4.48 -21.38 14.13
N PHE A 17 4.08 -20.26 14.75
CA PHE A 17 3.42 -19.14 14.07
C PHE A 17 4.27 -18.60 12.92
N VAL A 18 5.54 -18.32 13.19
CA VAL A 18 6.46 -17.76 12.19
C VAL A 18 6.68 -18.75 11.04
N ARG A 19 6.88 -20.04 11.35
CA ARG A 19 7.08 -21.09 10.34
C ARG A 19 5.85 -21.27 9.45
N GLU A 20 4.66 -21.29 10.04
CA GLU A 20 3.41 -21.41 9.28
C GLU A 20 3.20 -20.20 8.37
N SER A 21 3.34 -18.98 8.89
CA SER A 21 3.23 -17.76 8.09
C SER A 21 4.20 -17.76 6.90
N CYS A 22 5.46 -18.17 7.13
CA CYS A 22 6.45 -18.31 6.06
C CYS A 22 6.08 -19.39 5.04
N ALA A 23 5.62 -20.56 5.48
CA ALA A 23 5.24 -21.66 4.60
C ALA A 23 4.07 -21.27 3.69
N GLN A 24 3.07 -20.60 4.26
CA GLN A 24 1.90 -20.10 3.52
C GLN A 24 2.30 -19.04 2.50
N ALA A 25 3.14 -18.07 2.89
CA ALA A 25 3.67 -17.11 1.94
C ALA A 25 4.43 -17.80 0.80
N LEU A 26 5.35 -18.73 1.11
CA LEU A 26 6.13 -19.45 0.09
C LEU A 26 5.26 -20.24 -0.88
N GLY A 27 4.14 -20.82 -0.43
CA GLY A 27 3.18 -21.52 -1.29
C GLY A 27 2.60 -20.61 -2.39
N THR A 28 2.29 -19.36 -2.06
CA THR A 28 1.75 -18.39 -3.03
C THR A 28 2.71 -18.12 -4.20
N ARG A 29 4.02 -18.30 -3.98
CA ARG A 29 5.03 -18.03 -5.01
C ARG A 29 4.96 -18.99 -6.19
N THR A 30 4.51 -20.21 -5.96
CA THR A 30 4.34 -21.23 -7.01
C THR A 30 2.91 -21.32 -7.53
N GLU A 31 1.95 -20.80 -6.76
CA GLU A 31 0.52 -20.90 -7.07
C GLU A 31 0.05 -19.83 -8.04
N PHE A 32 0.55 -18.60 -7.91
CA PHE A 32 0.09 -17.46 -8.70
C PHE A 32 1.03 -17.11 -9.87
N PRO A 33 0.49 -16.65 -11.01
CA PRO A 33 1.26 -16.47 -12.24
C PRO A 33 2.37 -15.41 -12.14
N TRP A 34 2.25 -14.45 -11.22
CA TRP A 34 3.27 -13.42 -10.97
C TRP A 34 4.38 -13.87 -10.00
N GLY A 35 4.25 -15.02 -9.35
CA GLY A 35 5.13 -15.43 -8.24
C GLY A 35 6.59 -15.59 -8.65
N SER A 36 6.87 -16.04 -9.88
CA SER A 36 8.23 -16.19 -10.42
C SER A 36 8.92 -14.86 -10.71
N ASP A 37 8.15 -13.81 -10.98
CA ASP A 37 8.68 -12.52 -11.46
C ASP A 37 9.00 -11.57 -10.31
N ILE A 38 8.66 -11.94 -9.07
CA ILE A 38 8.94 -11.18 -7.87
C ILE A 38 10.36 -11.49 -7.38
N PRO A 39 11.25 -10.49 -7.22
CA PRO A 39 12.57 -10.68 -6.65
C PRO A 39 12.51 -11.13 -5.18
N ASP A 40 13.46 -11.98 -4.76
CA ASP A 40 13.50 -12.52 -3.40
C ASP A 40 13.44 -11.45 -2.31
N LEU A 41 14.16 -10.34 -2.50
CA LEU A 41 14.20 -9.26 -1.53
C LEU A 41 12.82 -8.59 -1.35
N ILE A 42 12.10 -8.38 -2.46
CA ILE A 42 10.74 -7.83 -2.46
C ILE A 42 9.78 -8.83 -1.82
N PHE A 43 9.86 -10.10 -2.22
CA PHE A 43 9.01 -11.16 -1.67
C PHE A 43 9.17 -11.29 -0.15
N LEU A 44 10.41 -11.37 0.34
CA LEU A 44 10.71 -11.55 1.75
C LEU A 44 10.32 -10.34 2.61
N ASN A 45 10.33 -9.14 2.04
CA ASN A 45 10.00 -7.91 2.76
C ASN A 45 8.52 -7.51 2.65
N ASP A 46 7.83 -7.87 1.56
CA ASP A 46 6.52 -7.32 1.24
C ASP A 46 5.46 -8.37 0.87
N VAL A 47 5.80 -9.66 0.83
CA VAL A 47 4.82 -10.78 0.79
C VAL A 47 4.88 -11.59 2.07
N ALA A 48 6.06 -12.03 2.49
CA ALA A 48 6.22 -12.93 3.63
C ALA A 48 5.69 -12.39 4.98
N PRO A 49 5.77 -11.09 5.31
CA PRO A 49 5.36 -10.60 6.62
C PRO A 49 3.91 -10.94 7.00
N TYR A 50 3.72 -11.18 8.30
CA TYR A 50 2.41 -11.42 8.93
C TYR A 50 1.69 -10.13 9.34
N ALA A 51 2.36 -8.98 9.26
CA ALA A 51 1.82 -7.68 9.62
C ALA A 51 2.46 -6.57 8.76
N SER A 52 1.82 -5.40 8.77
CA SER A 52 2.19 -4.18 8.07
C SER A 52 2.50 -3.06 9.06
N LEU A 53 1.66 -2.85 10.08
CA LEU A 53 1.81 -1.79 11.08
C LEU A 53 1.72 -2.39 12.50
N LEU A 54 0.82 -1.84 13.34
CA LEU A 54 0.58 -2.23 14.74
C LEU A 54 -0.72 -3.02 14.94
N GLU A 55 -1.31 -3.54 13.86
CA GLU A 55 -2.48 -4.41 13.97
C GLU A 55 -2.20 -5.66 14.82
N PRO A 56 -3.23 -6.24 15.48
CA PRO A 56 -3.07 -7.49 16.22
C PRO A 56 -2.38 -8.58 15.40
N ARG A 57 -1.52 -9.36 16.05
CA ARG A 57 -0.75 -10.44 15.41
C ARG A 57 -1.60 -11.70 15.25
N ASP A 58 -2.61 -11.60 14.39
CA ASP A 58 -3.50 -12.72 14.07
C ASP A 58 -2.79 -13.69 13.12
N ALA A 59 -3.05 -14.99 13.30
CA ALA A 59 -2.60 -16.03 12.38
C ALA A 59 -3.50 -16.06 11.13
N TRP A 60 -3.76 -14.92 10.50
CA TRP A 60 -4.74 -14.80 9.41
C TRP A 60 -4.36 -15.63 8.16
N ARG A 61 -3.07 -15.99 8.02
CA ARG A 61 -2.59 -16.93 7.00
C ARG A 61 -2.74 -18.40 7.37
N ALA A 62 -3.14 -18.73 8.60
CA ALA A 62 -3.21 -20.10 9.05
C ALA A 62 -4.10 -20.91 8.10
N ALA A 63 -3.64 -22.13 7.80
CA ALA A 63 -4.25 -22.94 6.74
C ALA A 63 -5.73 -23.25 7.02
N ASP A 64 -6.09 -23.39 8.30
CA ASP A 64 -7.44 -23.68 8.77
C ASP A 64 -8.42 -22.49 8.62
N LEU A 65 -7.91 -21.27 8.44
CA LEU A 65 -8.73 -20.08 8.22
C LEU A 65 -9.10 -19.85 6.76
N ASN A 66 -8.46 -20.57 5.82
CA ASN A 66 -8.72 -20.50 4.37
C ASN A 66 -8.70 -19.08 3.76
N PHE A 67 -8.06 -18.10 4.40
CA PHE A 67 -8.03 -16.72 3.92
C PHE A 67 -7.36 -16.60 2.54
N THR A 68 -6.26 -17.33 2.32
CA THR A 68 -5.58 -17.40 1.01
C THR A 68 -6.52 -17.90 -0.09
N ALA A 69 -7.21 -19.02 0.14
CA ALA A 69 -8.14 -19.58 -0.83
C ALA A 69 -9.32 -18.61 -1.10
N PHE A 70 -9.85 -17.99 -0.05
CA PHE A 70 -10.91 -16.98 -0.17
C PHE A 70 -10.49 -15.77 -1.02
N MET A 71 -9.25 -15.29 -0.86
CA MET A 71 -8.70 -14.20 -1.69
C MET A 71 -8.34 -14.67 -3.11
N ALA A 72 -7.90 -15.92 -3.28
CA ALA A 72 -7.60 -16.51 -4.59
C ALA A 72 -8.83 -16.52 -5.51
N GLU A 73 -10.01 -16.82 -4.97
CA GLU A 73 -11.29 -16.73 -5.71
C GLU A 73 -11.52 -15.33 -6.28
N GLN A 74 -11.10 -14.28 -5.56
CA GLN A 74 -11.27 -12.90 -5.97
C GLN A 74 -10.30 -12.48 -7.08
N VAL A 75 -9.32 -13.30 -7.43
CA VAL A 75 -8.31 -13.01 -8.48
C VAL A 75 -8.21 -14.11 -9.53
N ALA A 76 -9.12 -15.09 -9.54
CA ALA A 76 -9.05 -16.27 -10.42
C ALA A 76 -8.96 -15.96 -11.94
N GLY A 77 -9.40 -14.76 -12.37
CA GLY A 77 -9.30 -14.30 -13.76
C GLY A 77 -8.12 -13.39 -14.07
N CYS A 78 -7.22 -13.15 -13.11
CA CYS A 78 -6.10 -12.24 -13.27
C CYS A 78 -4.82 -12.94 -13.69
N ALA A 79 -4.18 -12.39 -14.73
CA ALA A 79 -2.91 -12.90 -15.25
C ALA A 79 -1.68 -12.17 -14.67
N ASP A 80 -1.87 -11.00 -14.08
CA ASP A 80 -0.79 -10.13 -13.62
C ASP A 80 -1.12 -9.38 -12.31
N VAL A 81 -0.10 -8.77 -11.72
CA VAL A 81 -0.22 -7.98 -10.48
C VAL A 81 -1.20 -6.81 -10.61
N PRO A 82 -1.18 -5.99 -11.68
CA PRO A 82 -2.14 -4.91 -11.84
C PRO A 82 -3.59 -5.39 -11.81
N CYS A 83 -3.93 -6.47 -12.51
CA CYS A 83 -5.26 -7.05 -12.45
C CYS A 83 -5.61 -7.49 -11.02
N ALA A 84 -4.73 -8.24 -10.35
CA ALA A 84 -4.99 -8.75 -9.01
C ALA A 84 -5.20 -7.62 -7.99
N ALA A 85 -4.36 -6.60 -8.02
CA ALA A 85 -4.46 -5.41 -7.17
C ALA A 85 -5.77 -4.64 -7.42
N ALA A 86 -6.13 -4.44 -8.68
CA ALA A 86 -7.34 -3.74 -9.05
C ALA A 86 -8.61 -4.53 -8.69
N ALA A 87 -8.61 -5.85 -8.93
CA ALA A 87 -9.71 -6.74 -8.60
C ALA A 87 -9.96 -6.85 -7.09
N LEU A 88 -8.90 -7.03 -6.29
CA LEU A 88 -9.03 -7.09 -4.83
C LEU A 88 -9.47 -5.74 -4.26
N ASN A 89 -8.93 -4.61 -4.72
CA ASN A 89 -9.38 -3.29 -4.28
C ASN A 89 -10.88 -3.07 -4.55
N ALA A 90 -11.35 -3.48 -5.72
CA ALA A 90 -12.74 -3.36 -6.13
C ALA A 90 -13.67 -4.29 -5.32
N ARG A 91 -13.29 -5.57 -5.18
CA ARG A 91 -14.14 -6.62 -4.57
C ARG A 91 -14.12 -6.59 -3.04
N ALA A 92 -13.04 -6.12 -2.43
CA ALA A 92 -12.84 -6.08 -0.97
C ALA A 92 -14.06 -5.56 -0.19
N TRP A 93 -14.70 -4.51 -0.70
CA TRP A 93 -15.83 -3.85 -0.07
C TRP A 93 -17.06 -4.76 0.09
N ALA A 94 -17.18 -5.80 -0.74
CA ALA A 94 -18.30 -6.74 -0.72
C ALA A 94 -17.98 -8.08 -0.02
N LEU A 95 -16.77 -8.24 0.57
CA LEU A 95 -16.34 -9.50 1.18
C LEU A 95 -16.91 -9.74 2.59
N ALA A 96 -17.68 -8.78 3.13
CA ALA A 96 -18.35 -8.89 4.41
C ALA A 96 -19.88 -8.75 4.25
N ALA A 97 -20.62 -9.22 5.24
CA ALA A 97 -22.06 -9.05 5.34
C ALA A 97 -22.40 -8.41 6.71
N PRO A 98 -22.84 -7.13 6.76
CA PRO A 98 -23.04 -6.20 5.64
C PRO A 98 -21.73 -5.83 4.91
N PRO A 99 -21.79 -5.24 3.69
CA PRO A 99 -20.59 -4.77 2.98
C PRO A 99 -19.74 -3.84 3.86
N ILE A 100 -18.42 -3.90 3.66
CA ILE A 100 -17.48 -3.07 4.41
C ILE A 100 -17.77 -1.60 4.11
N ALA A 101 -17.94 -0.80 5.17
CA ALA A 101 -18.11 0.65 5.07
C ALA A 101 -16.84 1.39 5.46
N PHE A 102 -16.55 2.49 4.78
CA PHE A 102 -15.54 3.43 5.26
C PHE A 102 -16.07 4.18 6.49
N VAL A 103 -15.37 4.08 7.61
CA VAL A 103 -15.65 4.83 8.83
C VAL A 103 -14.35 5.44 9.32
N ALA A 104 -14.26 6.77 9.25
CA ALA A 104 -13.11 7.50 9.76
C ALA A 104 -12.90 7.17 11.24
N ALA A 105 -11.65 6.96 11.63
CA ALA A 105 -11.31 6.71 13.02
C ALA A 105 -11.47 8.00 13.83
N PRO A 106 -11.99 7.95 15.07
CA PRO A 106 -11.88 9.06 15.99
C PRO A 106 -10.41 9.46 16.22
N PRO A 107 -10.12 10.73 16.56
CA PRO A 107 -8.78 11.14 16.95
C PRO A 107 -8.25 10.26 18.08
N ASN A 108 -6.96 9.87 18.00
CA ASN A 108 -6.26 9.06 19.00
C ASN A 108 -6.84 7.66 19.24
N ALA A 109 -7.67 7.13 18.33
CA ALA A 109 -8.16 5.77 18.39
C ALA A 109 -7.32 4.83 17.52
N LEU A 110 -7.03 3.62 18.03
CA LEU A 110 -6.43 2.56 17.23
C LEU A 110 -7.29 2.28 16.01
N ASN A 111 -6.67 2.26 14.83
CA ASN A 111 -7.37 2.15 13.56
C ASN A 111 -6.69 1.17 12.57
N SER A 112 -5.68 0.44 13.03
CA SER A 112 -5.05 -0.69 12.34
C SER A 112 -5.66 -2.00 12.87
N TYR A 113 -6.65 -2.54 12.16
CA TYR A 113 -7.27 -3.82 12.48
C TYR A 113 -6.58 -4.96 11.74
N ALA A 114 -6.57 -6.15 12.34
CA ALA A 114 -6.20 -7.37 11.62
C ALA A 114 -7.22 -7.66 10.50
N PRO A 115 -6.86 -8.38 9.43
CA PRO A 115 -7.72 -8.51 8.25
C PRO A 115 -9.04 -9.22 8.57
N LEU A 116 -9.02 -10.24 9.43
CA LEU A 116 -10.22 -10.97 9.86
C LEU A 116 -11.13 -10.12 10.76
N GLU A 117 -10.54 -9.19 11.51
CA GLU A 117 -11.29 -8.22 12.30
C GLU A 117 -12.01 -7.22 11.40
N THR A 118 -11.36 -6.72 10.33
CA THR A 118 -12.00 -5.86 9.33
C THR A 118 -13.23 -6.53 8.70
N LEU A 119 -13.11 -7.81 8.31
CA LEU A 119 -14.24 -8.60 7.80
C LEU A 119 -15.38 -8.72 8.82
N ARG A 120 -15.05 -9.01 10.09
CA ARG A 120 -16.05 -9.17 11.17
C ARG A 120 -16.76 -7.86 11.50
N ARG A 121 -16.04 -6.74 11.50
CA ARG A 121 -16.59 -5.41 11.82
C ARG A 121 -17.40 -4.83 10.67
N ALA A 122 -17.14 -5.26 9.43
CA ALA A 122 -17.73 -4.69 8.22
C ALA A 122 -17.54 -3.16 8.13
N GLN A 123 -16.48 -2.63 8.74
CA GLN A 123 -16.12 -1.22 8.65
C GLN A 123 -14.65 -1.00 9.03
N ALA A 124 -14.01 -0.03 8.37
CA ALA A 124 -12.65 0.38 8.71
C ALA A 124 -12.37 1.82 8.23
N SER A 125 -11.34 2.44 8.82
CA SER A 125 -10.77 3.71 8.34
C SER A 125 -9.81 3.48 7.17
N CYS A 126 -9.21 4.54 6.62
CA CYS A 126 -8.18 4.44 5.58
C CYS A 126 -7.03 3.50 6.00
N THR A 127 -6.56 3.58 7.25
CA THR A 127 -5.54 2.69 7.80
C THR A 127 -5.98 1.23 7.83
N GLY A 128 -7.17 0.94 8.39
CA GLY A 128 -7.65 -0.42 8.52
C GLY A 128 -7.93 -1.08 7.17
N LEU A 129 -8.42 -0.30 6.20
CA LEU A 129 -8.60 -0.75 4.81
C LEU A 129 -7.26 -0.95 4.10
N ALA A 130 -6.24 -0.11 4.38
CA ALA A 130 -4.89 -0.30 3.87
C ALA A 130 -4.27 -1.61 4.35
N VAL A 131 -4.32 -1.86 5.66
CA VAL A 131 -3.85 -3.12 6.26
C VAL A 131 -4.60 -4.32 5.65
N PHE A 132 -5.93 -4.25 5.60
CA PHE A 132 -6.76 -5.33 5.05
C PHE A 132 -6.40 -5.67 3.60
N LEU A 133 -6.28 -4.66 2.72
CA LEU A 133 -5.95 -4.89 1.31
C LEU A 133 -4.50 -5.32 1.10
N VAL A 134 -3.57 -4.82 1.91
CA VAL A 134 -2.19 -5.31 1.88
C VAL A 134 -2.17 -6.79 2.21
N ASP A 135 -2.84 -7.22 3.28
CA ASP A 135 -2.87 -8.63 3.66
C ASP A 135 -3.62 -9.48 2.63
N ALA A 136 -4.71 -8.97 2.04
CA ALA A 136 -5.41 -9.64 0.94
C ALA A 136 -4.52 -9.85 -0.29
N LEU A 137 -3.72 -8.84 -0.67
CA LEU A 137 -2.75 -8.94 -1.77
C LEU A 137 -1.63 -9.91 -1.45
N ARG A 138 -1.08 -9.83 -0.25
CA ARG A 138 -0.02 -10.74 0.20
C ARG A 138 -0.53 -12.18 0.33
N ALA A 139 -1.82 -12.39 0.60
CA ALA A 139 -2.43 -13.72 0.63
C ALA A 139 -2.38 -14.39 -0.75
N VAL A 140 -2.42 -13.61 -1.83
CA VAL A 140 -2.27 -14.10 -3.21
C VAL A 140 -0.87 -13.85 -3.79
N GLY A 141 0.14 -13.68 -2.92
CA GLY A 141 1.54 -13.54 -3.34
C GLY A 141 1.90 -12.23 -4.03
N VAL A 142 1.02 -11.22 -4.04
CA VAL A 142 1.34 -9.88 -4.54
C VAL A 142 2.12 -9.11 -3.45
N PRO A 143 3.32 -8.58 -3.74
CA PRO A 143 4.06 -7.79 -2.75
C PRO A 143 3.36 -6.47 -2.53
N ALA A 144 2.99 -6.21 -1.28
CA ALA A 144 2.24 -5.02 -0.92
C ALA A 144 2.69 -4.46 0.43
N ARG A 145 2.50 -3.16 0.62
CA ARG A 145 2.76 -2.46 1.88
C ARG A 145 1.84 -1.27 2.06
N VAL A 146 1.65 -0.86 3.31
CA VAL A 146 0.91 0.37 3.63
C VAL A 146 1.77 1.57 3.27
N ALA A 147 1.16 2.57 2.64
CA ALA A 147 1.76 3.88 2.43
C ALA A 147 0.82 4.96 2.96
N GLY A 148 1.33 6.14 3.26
CA GLY A 148 0.51 7.18 3.84
C GLY A 148 1.24 8.45 4.20
N THR A 149 0.48 9.50 4.48
CA THR A 149 1.01 10.74 5.04
C THR A 149 0.28 11.07 6.33
N PRO A 150 0.99 11.45 7.42
CA PRO A 150 0.34 11.87 8.64
C PRO A 150 -0.53 13.11 8.43
N HIS A 151 -0.06 14.08 7.64
CA HIS A 151 -0.83 15.27 7.28
C HIS A 151 -0.47 15.82 5.90
N TRP A 152 -1.47 16.33 5.18
CA TRP A 152 -1.26 16.98 3.89
C TRP A 152 -0.69 18.40 4.04
N ALA A 153 0.33 18.73 3.25
CA ALA A 153 0.98 20.04 3.25
C ALA A 153 0.22 21.09 2.41
N LEU A 154 -1.09 21.23 2.63
CA LEU A 154 -1.95 22.12 1.83
C LEU A 154 -1.81 23.62 2.18
N GLY A 155 -1.14 23.90 3.30
CA GLY A 155 -0.86 25.26 3.76
C GLY A 155 -2.07 25.98 4.40
N PRO A 156 -1.85 27.21 4.90
CA PRO A 156 -2.79 27.89 5.80
C PRO A 156 -4.10 28.33 5.14
N ARG A 157 -4.15 28.39 3.80
CA ARG A 157 -5.39 28.70 3.07
C ARG A 157 -6.38 27.53 3.09
N ALA A 158 -5.87 26.31 2.95
CA ALA A 158 -6.69 25.10 3.02
C ALA A 158 -6.93 24.66 4.46
N CYS A 159 -5.96 24.94 5.35
CA CYS A 159 -5.95 24.47 6.73
C CYS A 159 -5.61 25.62 7.70
N PRO A 160 -6.57 26.54 7.94
CA PRO A 160 -6.36 27.71 8.81
C PRO A 160 -6.05 27.35 10.29
N ARG A 161 -6.40 26.16 10.76
CA ARG A 161 -6.03 25.62 12.08
C ARG A 161 -4.88 24.60 11.99
N GLY A 162 -4.16 24.58 10.87
CA GLY A 162 -3.06 23.64 10.61
C GLY A 162 -3.56 22.21 10.47
N ASP A 163 -2.73 21.26 10.93
CA ASP A 163 -2.93 19.82 10.73
C ASP A 163 -4.19 19.23 11.40
N ALA A 164 -4.80 19.98 12.33
CA ALA A 164 -6.06 19.61 12.95
C ALA A 164 -7.27 19.77 12.00
N ASP A 165 -7.12 20.44 10.87
CA ASP A 165 -8.18 20.57 9.87
C ASP A 165 -8.30 19.31 9.03
N ALA A 166 -9.54 18.82 8.86
CA ALA A 166 -9.82 17.59 8.12
C ALA A 166 -9.21 17.52 6.70
N PRO A 167 -9.14 18.60 5.90
CA PRO A 167 -8.44 18.60 4.62
C PRO A 167 -6.94 18.30 4.71
N CYS A 168 -6.30 18.62 5.85
CA CYS A 168 -4.90 18.31 6.13
C CYS A 168 -4.71 17.02 6.94
N GLY A 169 -5.79 16.31 7.24
CA GLY A 169 -5.74 15.08 8.04
C GLY A 169 -4.97 13.95 7.38
N ASN A 170 -4.69 12.93 8.18
CA ASN A 170 -4.04 11.70 7.75
C ASN A 170 -4.79 11.01 6.62
N HIS A 171 -4.02 10.42 5.69
CA HIS A 171 -4.53 9.44 4.75
C HIS A 171 -3.52 8.32 4.56
N ASN A 172 -4.00 7.08 4.64
CA ASN A 172 -3.22 5.88 4.40
C ASN A 172 -3.85 5.08 3.26
N TRP A 173 -3.01 4.61 2.35
CA TRP A 173 -3.35 3.78 1.20
C TRP A 173 -2.38 2.59 1.14
N LEU A 174 -2.26 1.92 -0.01
CA LEU A 174 -1.27 0.84 -0.18
C LEU A 174 -0.45 1.00 -1.45
N GLU A 175 0.69 0.34 -1.48
CA GLU A 175 1.51 0.17 -2.67
C GLU A 175 1.68 -1.32 -2.97
N ALA A 176 1.58 -1.67 -4.26
CA ALA A 176 1.86 -3.00 -4.78
C ALA A 176 3.08 -2.95 -5.72
N TRP A 177 3.96 -3.93 -5.61
CA TRP A 177 5.12 -4.03 -6.50
C TRP A 177 4.75 -4.75 -7.79
N VAL A 178 4.85 -4.05 -8.92
CA VAL A 178 4.49 -4.57 -10.25
C VAL A 178 5.77 -5.00 -10.99
N PRO A 179 5.89 -6.27 -11.41
CA PRO A 179 7.02 -6.73 -12.21
C PRO A 179 7.29 -5.84 -13.44
N GLY A 180 8.56 -5.48 -13.64
CA GLY A 180 8.99 -4.61 -14.74
C GLY A 180 8.62 -3.13 -14.60
N ARG A 181 7.87 -2.74 -13.57
CA ARG A 181 7.45 -1.35 -13.31
C ARG A 181 7.93 -0.82 -11.94
N GLY A 182 7.89 -1.65 -10.91
CA GLY A 182 8.18 -1.25 -9.52
C GLY A 182 6.92 -0.89 -8.73
N TRP A 183 7.11 -0.11 -7.66
CA TRP A 183 6.05 0.25 -6.72
C TRP A 183 4.96 1.11 -7.36
N SER A 184 3.71 0.68 -7.21
CA SER A 184 2.52 1.34 -7.74
C SER A 184 1.47 1.46 -6.65
N PHE A 185 0.92 2.64 -6.42
CA PHE A 185 -0.05 2.87 -5.37
C PHE A 185 -1.47 2.52 -5.80
N VAL A 186 -2.25 2.07 -4.83
CA VAL A 186 -3.67 1.81 -4.91
C VAL A 186 -4.33 2.49 -3.72
N ASP A 187 -5.31 3.32 -4.03
CA ASP A 187 -6.12 4.00 -3.04
C ASP A 187 -7.46 3.30 -2.93
N GLN A 188 -7.91 3.07 -1.69
CA GLN A 188 -9.07 2.22 -1.43
C GLN A 188 -10.33 2.96 -1.84
N ARG A 189 -11.03 2.44 -2.84
CA ARG A 189 -12.33 2.99 -3.25
C ARG A 189 -13.29 1.87 -3.57
N PRO A 190 -14.55 1.95 -3.10
CA PRO A 190 -15.59 1.10 -3.62
C PRO A 190 -15.66 1.33 -5.12
N ALA A 191 -15.37 0.29 -5.89
CA ALA A 191 -15.48 0.36 -7.34
C ALA A 191 -16.92 0.03 -7.74
N ASP A 192 -17.39 0.69 -8.78
CA ASP A 192 -18.50 0.15 -9.57
C ASP A 192 -17.99 -1.09 -10.30
N LEU A 193 -18.38 -2.28 -9.83
CA LEU A 193 -17.98 -3.55 -10.44
C LEU A 193 -18.52 -3.75 -11.86
N SER A 194 -19.41 -2.86 -12.34
CA SER A 194 -19.88 -2.85 -13.73
C SER A 194 -18.94 -2.10 -14.68
N ALA A 195 -17.92 -1.39 -14.17
CA ALA A 195 -16.90 -0.71 -14.94
C ALA A 195 -15.50 -1.32 -14.69
N PRO A 196 -14.55 -1.18 -15.64
CA PRO A 196 -13.17 -1.53 -15.38
C PRO A 196 -12.63 -0.75 -14.18
N PRO A 197 -11.83 -1.38 -13.29
CA PRO A 197 -11.23 -0.67 -12.18
C PRO A 197 -10.27 0.42 -12.70
N PRO A 198 -10.11 1.52 -11.95
CA PRO A 198 -9.19 2.58 -12.35
C PRO A 198 -7.76 2.03 -12.43
N PRO A 199 -6.91 2.56 -13.34
CA PRO A 199 -5.51 2.22 -13.36
C PRO A 199 -4.85 2.49 -12.01
N LEU A 200 -3.84 1.68 -11.67
CA LEU A 200 -2.96 1.98 -10.53
C LEU A 200 -2.35 3.38 -10.69
N ASN A 201 -1.82 3.92 -9.60
CA ASN A 201 -1.31 5.28 -9.54
C ASN A 201 -2.38 6.35 -9.85
N THR A 202 -3.65 6.12 -9.54
CA THR A 202 -4.72 7.09 -9.76
C THR A 202 -5.47 7.35 -8.45
N SER A 203 -5.44 8.58 -7.94
CA SER A 203 -6.24 8.99 -6.80
C SER A 203 -6.60 10.47 -6.78
N TRP A 204 -7.58 10.81 -5.94
CA TRP A 204 -7.96 12.19 -5.65
C TRP A 204 -6.78 13.01 -5.13
N PHE A 205 -5.82 12.38 -4.45
CA PHE A 205 -4.63 13.05 -3.92
C PHE A 205 -3.49 13.20 -4.95
N TYR A 206 -3.59 12.53 -6.11
CA TYR A 206 -2.47 12.41 -7.04
C TYR A 206 -2.80 12.99 -8.42
N PRO A 207 -1.94 13.85 -8.99
CA PRO A 207 -0.66 14.30 -8.43
C PRO A 207 -0.81 15.46 -7.42
N ALA A 208 -1.97 16.11 -7.38
CA ALA A 208 -2.15 17.44 -6.78
C ALA A 208 -1.66 17.56 -5.33
N GLN A 209 -2.24 16.81 -4.38
CA GLN A 209 -1.87 16.90 -2.96
C GLN A 209 -0.52 16.23 -2.70
N SER A 210 -0.25 15.09 -3.35
CA SER A 210 1.02 14.36 -3.18
C SER A 210 2.25 15.18 -3.57
N GLN A 211 2.16 16.05 -4.58
CA GLN A 211 3.27 16.90 -5.02
C GLN A 211 3.58 18.05 -4.06
N LEU A 212 2.66 18.37 -3.14
CA LEU A 212 2.88 19.41 -2.12
C LEU A 212 3.61 18.87 -0.89
N GLN A 213 3.69 17.55 -0.74
CA GLN A 213 4.31 16.91 0.41
C GLN A 213 5.79 17.26 0.54
N ILE A 214 6.25 17.35 1.78
CA ILE A 214 7.60 17.76 2.12
C ILE A 214 8.29 16.54 2.74
N GLY A 215 9.19 15.93 1.98
CA GLY A 215 10.01 14.81 2.45
C GLY A 215 10.97 15.20 3.57
N ASP A 216 11.65 14.20 4.13
CA ASP A 216 12.63 14.30 5.22
C ASP A 216 12.05 14.93 6.51
N CYS A 217 10.71 15.01 6.66
CA CYS A 217 10.05 15.52 7.87
C CYS A 217 8.96 14.58 8.39
N GLU A 218 8.73 14.53 9.70
CA GLU A 218 7.79 13.55 10.28
C GLU A 218 6.33 13.80 9.86
N ASN A 219 5.95 15.05 9.63
CA ASN A 219 4.55 15.43 9.55
C ASN A 219 3.95 15.43 8.14
N HIS A 220 4.77 15.72 7.13
CA HIS A 220 4.33 15.91 5.74
C HIS A 220 5.07 15.01 4.74
N THR A 221 5.80 14.01 5.22
CA THR A 221 6.38 12.99 4.35
C THR A 221 5.32 11.98 3.93
N ILE A 222 5.43 11.50 2.68
CA ILE A 222 4.78 10.26 2.27
C ILE A 222 5.66 9.10 2.72
N PHE A 223 5.16 8.29 3.64
CA PHE A 223 5.83 7.10 4.16
C PHE A 223 5.35 5.84 3.45
N ALA A 224 6.23 4.87 3.28
CA ALA A 224 5.88 3.49 2.93
C ALA A 224 6.45 2.53 3.97
N ALA A 225 5.59 1.72 4.59
CA ALA A 225 5.96 0.79 5.64
C ALA A 225 6.93 -0.29 5.13
N SER A 226 7.85 -0.73 5.98
CA SER A 226 8.83 -1.76 5.64
C SER A 226 8.94 -2.74 6.80
N PHE A 227 8.97 -4.04 6.49
CA PHE A 227 9.15 -5.06 7.52
C PHE A 227 10.60 -5.13 8.00
N ALA A 228 11.55 -5.16 7.07
CA ALA A 228 12.96 -5.00 7.38
C ALA A 228 13.30 -3.53 7.61
N ASP A 229 14.30 -3.27 8.47
CA ASP A 229 14.93 -1.96 8.60
C ASP A 229 15.41 -1.50 7.21
N PRO A 230 14.94 -0.34 6.71
CA PRO A 230 15.38 0.26 5.46
C PRO A 230 16.90 0.36 5.31
N ARG A 231 17.65 0.57 6.40
CA ARG A 231 19.11 0.61 6.39
C ARG A 231 19.74 -0.73 6.04
N TRP A 232 19.04 -1.83 6.34
CA TRP A 232 19.46 -3.15 5.90
C TRP A 232 19.17 -3.36 4.41
N LEU A 233 18.07 -2.82 3.89
CA LEU A 233 17.67 -2.93 2.48
C LEU A 233 18.43 -1.98 1.54
N GLU A 234 18.97 -0.88 2.08
CA GLU A 234 19.71 0.12 1.32
C GLU A 234 20.90 -0.50 0.57
N GLY A 235 21.07 -0.11 -0.70
CA GLY A 235 22.11 -0.67 -1.58
C GLY A 235 21.88 -2.12 -2.05
N ARG A 236 20.79 -2.79 -1.65
CA ARG A 236 20.46 -4.16 -2.09
C ARG A 236 19.48 -4.23 -3.26
N GLY A 237 19.25 -3.11 -3.94
CA GLY A 237 18.39 -3.04 -5.11
C GLY A 237 16.88 -3.03 -4.81
N TYR A 238 16.46 -2.89 -3.55
CA TYR A 238 15.04 -2.87 -3.15
C TYR A 238 14.20 -1.83 -3.91
N TRP A 239 14.79 -0.66 -4.19
CA TRP A 239 14.11 0.44 -4.87
C TRP A 239 14.39 0.55 -6.38
N GLY A 240 15.23 -0.32 -6.94
CA GLY A 240 15.54 -0.29 -8.37
C GLY A 240 16.08 1.05 -8.90
N GLY A 241 16.60 1.92 -8.03
CA GLY A 241 17.11 3.26 -8.37
C GLY A 241 16.16 4.43 -8.09
N ALA A 242 14.93 4.20 -7.62
CA ALA A 242 14.03 5.28 -7.21
C ALA A 242 14.58 6.06 -5.99
N ASP A 243 14.31 7.38 -5.92
CA ASP A 243 14.74 8.24 -4.81
C ASP A 243 13.82 8.06 -3.58
N ALA A 244 13.98 6.91 -2.92
CA ALA A 244 13.38 6.62 -1.63
C ALA A 244 14.45 6.52 -0.56
N ARG A 245 14.16 7.06 0.64
CA ARG A 245 15.15 7.21 1.71
C ARG A 245 14.71 6.47 2.97
N PRO A 246 15.64 5.88 3.74
CA PRO A 246 15.32 5.37 5.07
C PRO A 246 14.66 6.45 5.94
N ALA A 247 13.42 6.23 6.36
CA ALA A 247 12.79 7.05 7.38
C ALA A 247 13.03 6.45 8.76
N ARG A 248 12.86 7.25 9.82
CA ARG A 248 13.01 6.79 11.20
C ARG A 248 12.01 5.68 11.54
N ARG A 249 10.76 5.85 11.13
CA ARG A 249 9.61 4.97 11.40
C ARG A 249 8.43 5.37 10.52
N PHE A 250 7.41 4.52 10.44
CA PHE A 250 6.07 4.92 9.98
C PHE A 250 5.34 5.64 11.13
N PRO A 251 4.89 6.90 10.99
CA PRO A 251 4.17 7.58 12.05
C PRO A 251 2.74 7.05 12.22
N MET A 252 2.35 6.71 13.44
CA MET A 252 0.97 6.35 13.79
C MET A 252 0.28 7.59 14.35
N VAL A 253 -0.65 8.19 13.61
CA VAL A 253 -1.26 9.48 14.04
C VAL A 253 -2.11 9.37 15.32
N TRP A 254 -2.41 8.15 15.76
CA TRP A 254 -3.06 7.85 17.05
C TRP A 254 -2.06 7.51 18.17
N ASP A 255 -0.79 7.28 17.84
CA ASP A 255 0.30 7.02 18.79
C ASP A 255 1.64 7.50 18.21
N TRP A 256 1.90 8.80 18.33
CA TRP A 256 3.15 9.41 17.87
C TRP A 256 4.39 8.92 18.63
N ALA A 257 4.25 8.20 19.73
CA ALA A 257 5.40 7.64 20.45
C ALA A 257 5.84 6.31 19.85
N ALA A 258 4.94 5.56 19.20
CA ALA A 258 5.24 4.25 18.63
C ALA A 258 6.39 4.30 17.59
N ASP A 259 7.35 3.39 17.72
CA ASP A 259 8.53 3.30 16.85
C ASP A 259 8.79 1.89 16.31
N GLY A 260 7.86 0.96 16.53
CA GLY A 260 7.99 -0.46 16.16
C GLY A 260 7.77 -0.78 14.67
N VAL A 261 7.53 0.21 13.81
CA VAL A 261 7.27 0.03 12.38
C VAL A 261 8.28 0.83 11.58
N HIS A 262 9.10 0.14 10.79
CA HIS A 262 10.05 0.80 9.91
C HIS A 262 9.36 1.39 8.67
N ALA A 263 9.97 2.39 8.05
CA ALA A 263 9.41 3.00 6.85
C ALA A 263 10.47 3.64 5.95
N TRP A 264 10.08 3.87 4.71
CA TRP A 264 10.77 4.71 3.74
C TRP A 264 10.06 6.05 3.61
N ASP A 265 10.82 7.13 3.43
CA ASP A 265 10.30 8.35 2.79
C ASP A 265 10.28 8.12 1.28
N VAL A 266 9.10 8.24 0.70
CA VAL A 266 8.83 8.02 -0.73
C VAL A 266 8.26 9.27 -1.39
N SER A 267 8.29 10.43 -0.71
CA SER A 267 7.72 11.69 -1.21
C SER A 267 8.27 12.06 -2.58
N ARG A 268 9.57 11.83 -2.79
CA ARG A 268 10.24 12.11 -4.06
C ARG A 268 9.85 11.13 -5.17
N VAL A 269 9.64 9.85 -4.84
CA VAL A 269 9.12 8.86 -5.80
C VAL A 269 7.77 9.32 -6.37
N TYR A 270 6.87 9.85 -5.53
CA TYR A 270 5.59 10.39 -5.98
C TYR A 270 5.76 11.64 -6.85
N ALA A 271 6.66 12.55 -6.47
CA ALA A 271 6.93 13.76 -7.23
C ALA A 271 7.54 13.45 -8.62
N GLU A 272 8.48 12.51 -8.69
CA GLU A 272 9.14 12.08 -9.92
C GLU A 272 8.17 11.37 -10.88
N GLU A 273 7.37 10.43 -10.38
CA GLU A 273 6.31 9.78 -11.18
C GLU A 273 5.33 10.83 -11.74
N ALA A 274 5.00 11.85 -10.94
CA ALA A 274 4.05 12.88 -11.36
C ALA A 274 4.65 13.79 -12.43
N ALA A 275 5.92 14.15 -12.30
CA ALA A 275 6.66 14.88 -13.32
C ALA A 275 6.79 14.07 -14.62
N ALA A 276 7.09 12.78 -14.53
CA ALA A 276 7.19 11.88 -15.68
C ALA A 276 5.85 11.77 -16.43
N ARG A 277 4.73 11.61 -15.70
CA ARG A 277 3.39 11.57 -16.31
C ARG A 277 3.00 12.89 -16.96
N ALA A 278 3.33 14.04 -16.35
CA ALA A 278 3.08 15.34 -16.94
C ALA A 278 3.89 15.54 -18.24
N ALA A 279 5.17 15.14 -18.25
CA ALA A 279 6.02 15.20 -19.44
C ALA A 279 5.48 14.31 -20.57
N ALA A 280 5.07 13.08 -20.26
CA ALA A 280 4.48 12.16 -21.23
C ALA A 280 3.17 12.71 -21.82
N ALA A 281 2.30 13.28 -20.99
CA ALA A 281 1.05 13.91 -21.45
C ALA A 281 1.30 15.12 -22.37
N ALA A 282 2.27 15.97 -22.02
CA ALA A 282 2.67 17.10 -22.85
C ALA A 282 3.22 16.66 -24.21
N ALA A 283 4.06 15.62 -24.23
CA ALA A 283 4.61 15.05 -25.46
C ALA A 283 3.50 14.46 -26.36
N ALA A 284 2.54 13.73 -25.78
CA ALA A 284 1.40 13.18 -26.50
C ALA A 284 0.51 14.28 -27.10
N ALA A 285 0.23 15.34 -26.34
CA ALA A 285 -0.54 16.49 -26.82
C ALA A 285 0.18 17.22 -27.97
N ALA A 286 1.50 17.40 -27.89
CA ALA A 286 2.30 18.00 -28.95
C ALA A 286 2.28 17.14 -30.23
N ALA A 287 2.42 15.82 -30.10
CA ALA A 287 2.34 14.89 -31.23
C ALA A 287 0.96 14.92 -31.90
N ALA A 288 -0.13 14.95 -31.11
CA ALA A 288 -1.49 15.06 -31.63
C ALA A 288 -1.72 16.38 -32.37
N ALA A 289 -1.22 17.50 -31.83
CA ALA A 289 -1.31 18.81 -32.48
C ALA A 289 -0.53 18.85 -33.80
N ALA A 290 0.67 18.27 -33.85
CA ALA A 290 1.47 18.17 -35.07
C ALA A 290 0.78 17.31 -36.15
N ALA A 291 0.18 16.18 -35.77
CA ALA A 291 -0.57 15.32 -36.69
C ALA A 291 -1.81 16.04 -37.25
N ALA A 292 -2.55 16.77 -36.39
CA ALA A 292 -3.71 17.55 -36.83
C ALA A 292 -3.31 18.70 -37.78
N ALA A 293 -2.18 19.36 -37.54
CA ALA A 293 -1.66 20.40 -38.42
C ALA A 293 -1.24 19.85 -39.79
N ALA A 294 -0.60 18.67 -39.83
CA ALA A 294 -0.22 18.01 -41.08
C ALA A 294 -1.44 17.62 -41.92
N ALA A 295 -2.48 17.07 -41.29
CA ALA A 295 -3.72 16.68 -41.95
C ALA A 295 -4.56 17.86 -42.48
N ALA A 296 -4.30 19.10 -42.02
CA ALA A 296 -4.99 20.30 -42.48
C ALA A 296 -4.32 20.94 -43.72
N VAL A 297 -3.16 20.43 -44.14
CA VAL A 297 -2.39 20.91 -45.30
C VAL A 297 -2.51 19.96 -46.51
N GLU A 298 -3.09 18.77 -46.32
CA GLU A 298 -3.56 17.85 -47.39
C GLU A 298 -5.00 18.14 -47.81
#